data_AF-A0A2T5HC68-F1
#
_entry.id   AF-A0A2T5HC68-F1
#
_cell.length_a   1.000
_cell.length_b   1.000
_cell.length_c   1.000
_cell.angle_alpha   90.00
_cell.angle_beta   90.00
_cell.angle_gamma   90.00
#
_symmetry.space_group_name_H-M   'P 1'
#
loop_
_entity.id
_entity.type
_entity.pdbx_description
1 polymer ?
#
loop_
_entity_poly.entity_id
_entity_poly.type
_entity_poly.pdbx_seq_one_letter_code
_entity_poly.pdbx_strand_id
1 'polypeptide(L)'
;MFTHAQQLSAKPSRRPSAAPSSASAAPPGRRLARSSCACGGGCPSCSSKRLAREGDAPAEAEGKQAAPVAGPEPPEFRDCSLRNTGIDDANQRLETARQRARDYVGAARGVLGAAPAAGSVYATALARHFIAPSDAQRTAIDATYQQILGTLTVSNFICNSNNICEGEQAFWLPADDLIHVCRPFWELSPTCRAIILVHEGAHDAGISVVGAHAPNRGSAGYPTGNTAAPAGQTTGARMDNPDAYAFFAAHIWRNGDTGRSCF
;
A
#
# COMPACT_ATOMS: atom_id res chain seq x y z
N MET A 1 -0.93 22.82 -45.72
CA MET A 1 -2.26 22.31 -45.34
C MET A 1 -2.23 20.79 -45.47
N PHE A 2 -2.05 20.06 -44.37
CA PHE A 2 -2.15 18.61 -44.34
C PHE A 2 -3.01 18.22 -43.14
N THR A 3 -4.17 17.64 -43.43
CA THR A 3 -5.15 17.14 -42.49
C THR A 3 -4.77 15.71 -42.13
N HIS A 4 -4.55 15.42 -40.85
CA HIS A 4 -4.45 14.05 -40.35
C HIS A 4 -5.63 13.77 -39.43
N ALA A 5 -6.59 13.01 -39.96
CA ALA A 5 -7.59 12.31 -39.18
C ALA A 5 -6.93 11.06 -38.59
N GLN A 6 -6.97 10.89 -37.27
CA GLN A 6 -6.71 9.60 -36.65
C GLN A 6 -7.98 9.05 -36.04
N GLN A 7 -8.25 7.82 -36.45
CA GLN A 7 -9.39 6.97 -36.14
C GLN A 7 -9.52 6.71 -34.64
N LEU A 8 -10.75 6.85 -34.17
CA LEU A 8 -11.20 6.34 -32.88
C LEU A 8 -11.28 4.80 -32.96
N SER A 9 -10.27 4.11 -32.43
CA SER A 9 -10.38 2.68 -32.12
C SER A 9 -11.16 2.51 -30.82
N ALA A 10 -12.39 2.02 -30.96
CA ALA A 10 -13.28 1.72 -29.85
C ALA A 10 -12.72 0.56 -29.00
N LYS A 11 -12.62 0.76 -27.68
CA LYS A 11 -12.31 -0.29 -26.69
C LYS A 11 -13.45 -1.32 -26.62
N PRO A 12 -13.18 -2.64 -26.52
CA PRO A 12 -14.20 -3.62 -26.21
C PRO A 12 -14.60 -3.54 -24.73
N SER A 13 -15.84 -3.08 -24.49
CA SER A 13 -16.52 -3.12 -23.20
C SER A 13 -16.91 -4.56 -22.87
N ARG A 14 -16.32 -5.17 -21.83
CA ARG A 14 -16.81 -6.42 -21.25
C ARG A 14 -17.56 -6.14 -19.96
N ARG A 15 -18.90 -6.25 -20.03
CA ARG A 15 -19.79 -6.34 -18.87
C ARG A 15 -19.74 -7.77 -18.26
N PRO A 16 -19.96 -7.92 -16.94
CA PRO A 16 -19.89 -9.19 -16.25
C PRO A 16 -21.17 -10.02 -16.43
N SER A 17 -21.02 -11.35 -16.53
CA SER A 17 -22.13 -12.31 -16.43
C SER A 17 -22.40 -12.66 -14.97
N ALA A 18 -23.69 -12.72 -14.62
CA ALA A 18 -24.21 -13.05 -13.32
C ALA A 18 -24.23 -14.57 -13.03
N ALA A 19 -24.34 -14.87 -11.73
CA ALA A 19 -24.28 -16.13 -10.96
C ALA A 19 -25.04 -17.38 -11.48
N PRO A 20 -24.86 -18.54 -10.80
CA PRO A 20 -25.87 -18.86 -9.79
C PRO A 20 -25.35 -19.42 -8.45
N SER A 21 -26.19 -19.21 -7.44
CA SER A 21 -26.15 -19.74 -6.07
C SER A 21 -26.08 -21.26 -6.00
N SER A 22 -25.41 -21.77 -4.95
CA SER A 22 -25.72 -23.06 -4.34
C SER A 22 -25.42 -22.99 -2.85
N ALA A 23 -26.48 -23.05 -2.05
CA ALA A 23 -26.42 -23.29 -0.62
C ALA A 23 -26.00 -24.73 -0.35
N SER A 24 -25.17 -24.96 0.66
CA SER A 24 -25.08 -26.29 1.27
C SER A 24 -24.82 -26.19 2.77
N ALA A 25 -25.51 -27.08 3.49
CA ALA A 25 -25.83 -27.03 4.90
C ALA A 25 -24.63 -27.31 5.84
N ALA A 26 -24.75 -26.79 7.06
CA ALA A 26 -23.88 -27.09 8.18
C ALA A 26 -24.11 -28.51 8.75
N PRO A 27 -23.08 -29.20 9.26
CA PRO A 27 -23.24 -30.32 10.17
C PRO A 27 -23.18 -29.88 11.65
N PRO A 28 -23.86 -30.59 12.57
CA PRO A 28 -23.93 -30.22 13.97
C PRO A 28 -22.83 -30.85 14.84
N GLY A 29 -22.38 -30.08 15.85
CA GLY A 29 -22.16 -30.56 17.21
C GLY A 29 -20.85 -31.27 17.55
N ARG A 30 -20.08 -30.66 18.46
CA ARG A 30 -19.54 -31.31 19.67
C ARG A 30 -19.15 -30.27 20.73
N ARG A 31 -19.62 -30.50 21.97
CA ARG A 31 -19.36 -29.72 23.19
C ARG A 31 -18.13 -30.27 23.94
N LEU A 32 -17.67 -29.44 24.90
CA LEU A 32 -16.73 -29.67 26.01
C LEU A 32 -15.25 -29.51 25.58
N ALA A 33 -14.41 -28.70 26.22
CA ALA A 33 -14.27 -28.51 27.66
C ALA A 33 -13.97 -27.06 28.08
N ARG A 34 -14.36 -26.76 29.32
CA ARG A 34 -13.98 -25.58 30.12
C ARG A 34 -12.54 -25.76 30.60
N SER A 35 -11.74 -24.70 30.55
CA SER A 35 -10.77 -24.42 31.62
C SER A 35 -10.60 -22.91 31.77
N SER A 36 -11.01 -22.46 32.92
CA SER A 36 -10.95 -21.12 33.47
C SER A 36 -9.59 -20.88 34.13
N CYS A 37 -8.91 -19.81 33.72
CA CYS A 37 -7.94 -19.13 34.57
C CYS A 37 -8.28 -17.63 34.56
N ALA A 38 -9.17 -17.27 35.48
CA ALA A 38 -9.31 -15.91 35.98
C ALA A 38 -8.64 -15.90 37.36
N CYS A 39 -7.50 -15.23 37.48
CA CYS A 39 -6.90 -14.88 38.78
C CYS A 39 -6.52 -13.40 38.74
N GLY A 40 -7.46 -12.55 39.15
CA GLY A 40 -7.15 -11.30 39.83
C GLY A 40 -6.93 -11.58 41.32
N GLY A 41 -6.03 -10.81 41.94
CA GLY A 41 -5.79 -10.83 43.39
C GLY A 41 -4.40 -11.36 43.75
N GLY A 42 -3.55 -10.48 44.27
CA GLY A 42 -2.15 -10.75 44.57
C GLY A 42 -1.90 -11.57 45.84
N CYS A 43 -0.69 -12.13 45.91
CA CYS A 43 -0.02 -12.47 47.15
C CYS A 43 1.45 -11.97 47.09
N PRO A 44 1.91 -11.23 48.11
CA PRO A 44 3.28 -10.76 48.24
C PRO A 44 4.16 -11.81 48.96
N SER A 45 5.48 -11.61 48.87
CA SER A 45 6.56 -12.27 49.63
C SER A 45 7.18 -13.53 49.02
N CYS A 46 8.29 -13.31 48.30
CA CYS A 46 9.44 -14.21 48.26
C CYS A 46 10.69 -13.34 48.24
N SER A 47 10.93 -12.64 49.35
CA SER A 47 12.19 -11.96 49.64
C SER A 47 12.75 -12.54 50.93
N SER A 48 13.83 -13.32 50.83
CA SER A 48 14.70 -13.66 51.94
C SER A 48 16.11 -14.05 51.46
N LYS A 49 17.03 -13.13 51.74
CA LYS A 49 18.42 -13.33 52.21
C LYS A 49 19.49 -13.90 51.24
N ARG A 50 20.22 -12.97 50.64
CA ARG A 50 21.63 -12.57 50.92
C ARG A 50 22.56 -13.68 51.48
N LEU A 51 23.69 -13.93 50.81
CA LEU A 51 25.06 -13.78 51.35
C LEU A 51 26.11 -13.86 50.23
N ALA A 52 27.13 -13.01 50.35
CA ALA A 52 28.24 -12.82 49.44
C ALA A 52 29.31 -13.91 49.58
N ARG A 53 30.07 -14.15 48.50
CA ARG A 53 31.45 -14.64 48.56
C ARG A 53 32.24 -14.12 47.36
N GLU A 54 33.29 -13.35 47.66
CA GLU A 54 34.43 -13.07 46.79
C GLU A 54 35.20 -14.35 46.47
N GLY A 55 35.81 -14.39 45.28
CA GLY A 55 36.88 -15.32 44.95
C GLY A 55 36.77 -15.90 43.54
N ASP A 56 37.78 -15.59 42.73
CA ASP A 56 38.19 -16.25 41.48
C ASP A 56 37.49 -15.86 40.17
N ALA A 57 38.19 -15.01 39.43
CA ALA A 57 38.10 -14.93 37.97
C ALA A 57 38.56 -16.25 37.35
N PRO A 58 37.96 -16.63 36.22
CA PRO A 58 38.78 -17.08 35.10
C PRO A 58 38.48 -16.31 33.81
N ALA A 59 39.50 -16.35 32.97
CA ALA A 59 39.67 -15.78 31.65
C ALA A 59 38.47 -15.92 30.70
N GLU A 60 38.36 -14.90 29.84
CA GLU A 60 37.99 -14.95 28.42
C GLU A 60 36.98 -16.02 27.99
N ALA A 61 35.73 -15.59 27.83
CA ALA A 61 34.98 -15.98 26.65
C ALA A 61 34.71 -14.70 25.87
N GLU A 62 35.54 -14.43 24.86
CA GLU A 62 35.18 -13.52 23.76
C GLU A 62 33.78 -13.92 23.31
N GLY A 63 32.81 -13.05 23.62
CA GLY A 63 31.48 -13.16 23.10
C GLY A 63 31.58 -13.06 21.58
N LYS A 64 31.63 -14.21 20.90
CA LYS A 64 31.24 -14.31 19.50
C LYS A 64 29.83 -13.72 19.43
N GLN A 65 29.75 -12.44 19.10
CA GLN A 65 28.53 -11.83 18.60
C GLN A 65 28.10 -12.75 17.47
N ALA A 66 27.03 -13.49 17.71
CA ALA A 66 26.38 -14.28 16.69
C ALA A 66 26.20 -13.33 15.50
N ALA A 67 26.79 -13.68 14.36
CA ALA A 67 26.60 -12.91 13.15
C ALA A 67 25.09 -12.70 12.98
N PRO A 68 24.64 -11.48 12.66
CA PRO A 68 23.23 -11.23 12.46
C PRO A 68 22.73 -12.27 11.45
N VAL A 69 21.75 -13.06 11.87
CA VAL A 69 21.13 -14.06 11.00
C VAL A 69 20.65 -13.29 9.77
N ALA A 70 21.27 -13.57 8.63
CA ALA A 70 20.89 -12.94 7.38
C ALA A 70 19.39 -13.18 7.19
N GLY A 71 18.64 -12.09 7.00
CA GLY A 71 17.23 -12.19 6.70
C GLY A 71 17.00 -13.01 5.42
N PRO A 72 15.76 -13.44 5.16
CA PRO A 72 15.43 -14.07 3.88
C PRO A 72 15.85 -13.14 2.73
N GLU A 73 16.44 -13.72 1.70
CA GLU A 73 16.84 -12.99 0.50
C GLU A 73 15.61 -12.34 -0.16
N PRO A 74 15.69 -11.07 -0.61
CA PRO A 74 14.58 -10.44 -1.29
C PRO A 74 14.25 -11.19 -2.59
N PRO A 75 12.97 -11.17 -3.03
CA PRO A 75 12.62 -11.77 -4.31
C PRO A 75 13.31 -11.06 -5.47
N GLU A 76 13.57 -11.80 -6.54
CA GLU A 76 14.10 -11.23 -7.77
C GLU A 76 12.98 -10.62 -8.61
N PHE A 77 13.05 -9.30 -8.81
CA PHE A 77 12.19 -8.57 -9.73
C PHE A 77 12.82 -8.49 -11.12
N ARG A 78 11.98 -8.37 -12.15
CA ARG A 78 12.43 -8.37 -13.53
C ARG A 78 13.39 -7.20 -13.78
N ASP A 79 14.60 -7.54 -14.24
CA ASP A 79 15.65 -6.59 -14.60
C ASP A 79 16.11 -5.64 -13.48
N CYS A 80 15.90 -5.98 -12.21
CA CYS A 80 16.30 -5.13 -11.06
C CYS A 80 17.72 -5.42 -10.55
N SER A 81 18.66 -5.68 -11.47
CA SER A 81 20.07 -5.92 -11.16
C SER A 81 20.88 -4.62 -11.08
N LEU A 82 22.05 -4.65 -10.43
CA LEU A 82 23.02 -3.55 -10.43
C LEU A 82 23.38 -3.08 -11.85
N ARG A 83 23.47 -4.01 -12.81
CA ARG A 83 23.78 -3.70 -14.22
C ARG A 83 22.72 -2.81 -14.86
N ASN A 84 21.45 -3.04 -14.56
CA ASN A 84 20.34 -2.34 -15.21
C ASN A 84 19.95 -1.06 -14.46
N THR A 85 20.02 -1.09 -13.13
CA THR A 85 19.54 -0.01 -12.26
C THR A 85 20.66 0.91 -11.77
N GLY A 86 21.90 0.43 -11.75
CA GLY A 86 23.02 1.09 -11.05
C GLY A 86 22.91 1.04 -9.52
N ILE A 87 22.02 0.20 -8.98
CA ILE A 87 21.72 0.09 -7.55
C ILE A 87 21.95 -1.36 -7.10
N ASP A 88 22.76 -1.53 -6.07
CA ASP A 88 23.18 -2.82 -5.52
C ASP A 88 22.07 -3.54 -4.74
N ASP A 89 21.13 -2.79 -4.17
CA ASP A 89 20.03 -3.28 -3.35
C ASP A 89 18.64 -3.02 -3.97
N ALA A 90 18.53 -2.91 -5.30
CA ALA A 90 17.27 -2.56 -5.98
C ALA A 90 16.12 -3.52 -5.65
N ASN A 91 16.36 -4.84 -5.67
CA ASN A 91 15.37 -5.85 -5.27
C ASN A 91 14.87 -5.63 -3.83
N GLN A 92 15.79 -5.38 -2.89
CA GLN A 92 15.46 -5.14 -1.49
C GLN A 92 14.63 -3.85 -1.32
N ARG A 93 15.01 -2.77 -2.01
CA ARG A 93 14.30 -1.49 -1.96
C ARG A 93 12.88 -1.60 -2.53
N LEU A 94 12.73 -2.31 -3.65
CA LEU A 94 11.44 -2.52 -4.29
C LEU A 94 10.55 -3.45 -3.45
N GLU A 95 11.09 -4.53 -2.89
CA GLU A 95 10.32 -5.40 -2.00
C GLU A 95 9.86 -4.66 -0.74
N THR A 96 10.73 -3.84 -0.16
CA THR A 96 10.38 -3.02 1.01
C THR A 96 9.25 -2.04 0.69
N ALA A 97 9.28 -1.42 -0.49
CA ALA A 97 8.22 -0.54 -0.96
C ALA A 97 6.92 -1.30 -1.25
N ARG A 98 7.00 -2.48 -1.90
CA ARG A 98 5.87 -3.33 -2.24
C ARG A 98 5.16 -3.83 -0.99
N GLN A 99 5.89 -4.37 -0.02
CA GLN A 99 5.28 -4.84 1.23
C GLN A 99 4.59 -3.68 1.98
N ARG A 100 5.23 -2.51 2.03
CA ARG A 100 4.61 -1.31 2.62
C ARG A 100 3.36 -0.86 1.85
N ALA A 101 3.36 -0.91 0.53
CA ALA A 101 2.18 -0.61 -0.29
C ALA A 101 1.04 -1.59 0.03
N ARG A 102 1.34 -2.88 0.20
CA ARG A 102 0.35 -3.89 0.63
C ARG A 102 -0.21 -3.59 2.02
N ASP A 103 0.63 -3.16 2.97
CA ASP A 103 0.19 -2.75 4.30
C ASP A 103 -0.73 -1.52 4.23
N TYR A 104 -0.44 -0.56 3.33
CA TYR A 104 -1.27 0.64 3.13
C TYR A 104 -2.65 0.25 2.63
N VAL A 105 -2.69 -0.59 1.59
CA VAL A 105 -3.93 -1.12 1.01
C VAL A 105 -4.70 -1.93 2.05
N GLY A 106 -4.04 -2.82 2.80
CA GLY A 106 -4.67 -3.60 3.86
C GLY A 106 -5.32 -2.72 4.95
N ALA A 107 -4.64 -1.67 5.39
CA ALA A 107 -5.16 -0.72 6.38
C ALA A 107 -6.39 0.05 5.83
N ALA A 108 -6.34 0.53 4.58
CA ALA A 108 -7.45 1.19 3.93
C ALA A 108 -8.71 0.31 3.89
N ARG A 109 -8.54 -0.95 3.47
CA ARG A 109 -9.63 -1.92 3.41
C ARG A 109 -10.23 -2.24 4.77
N GLY A 110 -9.39 -2.32 5.80
CA GLY A 110 -9.82 -2.58 7.18
C GLY A 110 -10.81 -1.54 7.74
N VAL A 111 -10.83 -0.31 7.21
CA VAL A 111 -11.73 0.75 7.68
C VAL A 111 -12.93 1.00 6.75
N LEU A 112 -12.88 0.60 5.48
CA LEU A 112 -13.88 0.98 4.46
C LEU A 112 -15.29 0.41 4.71
N GLY A 113 -15.40 -0.71 5.43
CA GLY A 113 -16.68 -1.31 5.81
C GLY A 113 -17.40 -0.61 6.97
N ALA A 114 -16.73 0.31 7.68
CA ALA A 114 -17.32 1.03 8.80
C ALA A 114 -18.02 2.32 8.36
N ALA A 115 -18.99 2.79 9.14
CA ALA A 115 -19.48 4.15 9.02
C ALA A 115 -18.43 5.13 9.57
N PRO A 116 -18.08 6.21 8.84
CA PRO A 116 -17.08 7.16 9.32
C PRO A 116 -17.60 7.94 10.54
N ALA A 117 -16.95 7.75 11.69
CA ALA A 117 -17.24 8.53 12.89
C ALA A 117 -16.72 9.97 12.71
N ALA A 118 -17.55 10.98 13.00
CA ALA A 118 -17.17 12.38 12.90
C ALA A 118 -15.90 12.67 13.73
N GLY A 119 -14.95 13.39 13.13
CA GLY A 119 -13.66 13.73 13.77
C GLY A 119 -12.62 12.61 13.78
N SER A 120 -12.94 11.40 13.30
CA SER A 120 -11.95 10.31 13.17
C SER A 120 -10.97 10.56 12.01
N VAL A 121 -9.79 9.93 12.09
CA VAL A 121 -8.82 9.92 10.97
C VAL A 121 -9.45 9.34 9.70
N TYR A 122 -10.28 8.31 9.82
CA TYR A 122 -10.99 7.72 8.69
C TYR A 122 -11.96 8.72 8.03
N ALA A 123 -12.77 9.43 8.82
CA ALA A 123 -13.68 10.46 8.30
C ALA A 123 -12.90 11.58 7.60
N THR A 124 -11.79 12.03 8.19
CA THR A 124 -10.90 13.05 7.59
C THR A 124 -10.28 12.56 6.28
N ALA A 125 -9.78 11.31 6.25
CA ALA A 125 -9.21 10.72 5.05
C ALA A 125 -10.25 10.57 3.93
N LEU A 126 -11.48 10.14 4.24
CA LEU A 126 -12.56 10.10 3.25
C LEU A 126 -12.88 11.49 2.72
N ALA A 127 -13.12 12.46 3.62
CA ALA A 127 -13.38 13.87 3.27
C ALA A 127 -12.33 14.44 2.33
N ARG A 128 -11.08 14.07 2.56
CA ARG A 128 -9.93 14.57 1.83
C ARG A 128 -9.77 13.92 0.45
N HIS A 129 -9.83 12.59 0.40
CA HIS A 129 -9.42 11.84 -0.78
C HIS A 129 -10.61 11.44 -1.67
N PHE A 130 -11.79 11.25 -1.07
CA PHE A 130 -13.01 10.81 -1.76
C PHE A 130 -14.22 11.71 -1.50
N ILE A 131 -14.06 12.82 -0.76
CA ILE A 131 -15.11 13.78 -0.41
C ILE A 131 -16.19 13.17 0.49
N ALA A 132 -17.29 12.68 -0.07
CA ALA A 132 -18.37 12.12 0.72
C ALA A 132 -18.92 10.87 0.03
N PRO A 133 -18.17 9.76 0.01
CA PRO A 133 -18.64 8.54 -0.62
C PRO A 133 -19.78 7.93 0.19
N SER A 134 -20.88 7.62 -0.52
CA SER A 134 -21.95 6.77 0.00
C SER A 134 -21.44 5.37 0.35
N ASP A 135 -22.23 4.59 1.09
CA ASP A 135 -21.86 3.23 1.49
C ASP A 135 -21.58 2.32 0.27
N ALA A 136 -22.36 2.48 -0.79
CA ALA A 136 -22.14 1.79 -2.06
C ALA A 136 -20.81 2.22 -2.73
N GLN A 137 -20.47 3.51 -2.68
CA GLN A 137 -19.19 4.01 -3.19
C GLN A 137 -18.01 3.53 -2.36
N ARG A 138 -18.13 3.44 -1.03
CA ARG A 138 -17.08 2.87 -0.17
C ARG A 138 -16.86 1.39 -0.45
N THR A 139 -17.93 0.65 -0.72
CA THR A 139 -17.85 -0.74 -1.18
C THR A 139 -17.11 -0.85 -2.53
N ALA A 140 -17.40 0.05 -3.48
CA ALA A 140 -16.67 0.10 -4.75
C ALA A 140 -15.18 0.45 -4.55
N ILE A 141 -14.87 1.41 -3.67
CA ILE A 141 -13.48 1.77 -3.33
C ILE A 141 -12.73 0.57 -2.72
N ASP A 142 -13.36 -0.21 -1.83
CA ASP A 142 -12.76 -1.44 -1.28
C ASP A 142 -12.51 -2.49 -2.38
N ALA A 143 -13.45 -2.66 -3.32
CA ALA A 143 -13.27 -3.55 -4.47
C ALA A 143 -12.08 -3.14 -5.34
N THR A 144 -11.88 -1.84 -5.59
CA THR A 144 -10.68 -1.34 -6.28
C THR A 144 -9.41 -1.64 -5.46
N TYR A 145 -9.41 -1.45 -4.15
CA TYR A 145 -8.25 -1.82 -3.31
C TYR A 145 -7.95 -3.32 -3.34
N GLN A 146 -8.96 -4.18 -3.43
CA GLN A 146 -8.76 -5.61 -3.62
C GLN A 146 -8.06 -5.90 -4.97
N GLN A 147 -8.39 -5.16 -6.03
CA GLN A 147 -7.69 -5.27 -7.32
C GLN A 147 -6.25 -4.77 -7.22
N ILE A 148 -6.03 -3.57 -6.65
CA ILE A 148 -4.68 -3.03 -6.40
C ILE A 148 -3.82 -4.04 -5.61
N LEU A 149 -4.38 -4.73 -4.62
CA LEU A 149 -3.62 -5.74 -3.87
C LEU A 149 -3.15 -6.92 -4.75
N GLY A 150 -3.93 -7.25 -5.78
CA GLY A 150 -3.60 -8.26 -6.80
C GLY A 150 -2.52 -7.81 -7.77
N THR A 151 -2.36 -6.51 -8.01
CA THR A 151 -1.33 -5.95 -8.89
C THR A 151 0.03 -5.85 -8.19
N LEU A 152 0.07 -5.76 -6.85
CA LEU A 152 1.30 -5.68 -6.04
C LEU A 152 2.02 -7.05 -5.88
N THR A 153 2.24 -7.75 -6.99
CA THR A 153 2.96 -9.04 -7.08
C THR A 153 4.36 -8.86 -7.69
N VAL A 154 5.31 -9.72 -7.35
CA VAL A 154 6.71 -9.61 -7.82
C VAL A 154 6.80 -9.58 -9.35
N SER A 155 6.00 -10.39 -10.02
CA SER A 155 5.96 -10.47 -11.48
C SER A 155 5.46 -9.22 -12.17
N ASN A 156 4.85 -8.28 -11.45
CA ASN A 156 4.24 -7.08 -12.03
C ASN A 156 5.20 -5.89 -12.16
N PHE A 157 6.48 -6.05 -11.79
CA PHE A 157 7.45 -4.95 -11.79
C PHE A 157 8.66 -5.23 -12.67
N ILE A 158 9.13 -4.19 -13.35
CA ILE A 158 10.37 -4.18 -14.13
C ILE A 158 11.20 -2.92 -13.83
N CYS A 159 12.53 -3.07 -13.70
CA CYS A 159 13.44 -1.95 -13.45
C CYS A 159 14.27 -1.48 -14.65
N ASN A 160 14.28 -2.19 -15.78
CA ASN A 160 14.97 -1.75 -17.01
C ASN A 160 14.07 -0.83 -17.86
N SER A 161 13.81 0.36 -17.32
CA SER A 161 12.88 1.33 -17.93
C SER A 161 13.56 2.63 -18.36
N ASN A 162 14.88 2.76 -18.20
CA ASN A 162 15.61 4.02 -18.43
C ASN A 162 15.43 4.60 -19.85
N ASN A 163 15.16 3.76 -20.86
CA ASN A 163 14.99 4.20 -22.24
C ASN A 163 13.57 4.68 -22.57
N ILE A 164 12.63 4.50 -21.65
CA ILE A 164 11.21 4.85 -21.81
C ILE A 164 10.70 5.76 -20.68
N CYS A 165 11.50 6.00 -19.65
CA CYS A 165 11.23 6.99 -18.61
C CYS A 165 11.60 8.38 -19.12
N GLU A 166 10.66 9.31 -19.08
CA GLU A 166 10.81 10.73 -19.45
C GLU A 166 10.83 11.65 -18.21
N GLY A 167 11.08 11.08 -17.02
CA GLY A 167 11.22 11.81 -15.75
C GLY A 167 10.27 11.34 -14.65
N GLU A 168 9.41 10.37 -14.95
CA GLU A 168 8.50 9.73 -14.00
C GLU A 168 9.28 8.98 -12.92
N GLN A 169 8.63 8.75 -11.78
CA GLN A 169 9.13 7.84 -10.76
C GLN A 169 8.78 6.39 -11.13
N ALA A 170 7.55 6.15 -11.55
CA ALA A 170 7.12 4.90 -12.16
C ALA A 170 5.93 5.18 -13.08
N PHE A 171 5.57 4.21 -13.92
CA PHE A 171 4.33 4.23 -14.66
C PHE A 171 3.87 2.80 -14.94
N TRP A 172 2.56 2.57 -14.94
CA TRP A 172 1.98 1.36 -15.50
C TRP A 172 1.85 1.48 -17.03
N LEU A 173 2.33 0.47 -17.76
CA LEU A 173 2.28 0.43 -19.21
C LEU A 173 1.24 -0.62 -19.67
N PRO A 174 0.14 -0.22 -20.33
CA PRO A 174 -0.88 -1.17 -20.80
C PRO A 174 -0.37 -2.17 -21.86
N ALA A 175 0.75 -1.87 -22.52
CA ALA A 175 1.26 -2.66 -23.64
C ALA A 175 1.83 -4.02 -23.21
N ASP A 176 2.49 -4.05 -22.05
CA ASP A 176 3.03 -5.29 -21.46
C ASP A 176 2.43 -5.62 -20.09
N ASP A 177 1.50 -4.79 -19.61
CA ASP A 177 0.75 -4.95 -18.36
C ASP A 177 1.65 -4.96 -17.13
N LEU A 178 2.61 -4.03 -17.09
CA LEU A 178 3.63 -3.99 -16.04
C LEU A 178 3.87 -2.59 -15.51
N ILE A 179 4.30 -2.54 -14.25
CA ILE A 179 4.74 -1.33 -13.59
C ILE A 179 6.24 -1.16 -13.85
N HIS A 180 6.55 -0.13 -14.63
CA HIS A 180 7.91 0.28 -14.95
C HIS A 180 8.46 1.20 -13.87
N VAL A 181 9.52 0.76 -13.19
CA VAL A 181 10.19 1.56 -12.17
C VAL A 181 11.32 2.37 -12.81
N CYS A 182 11.28 3.69 -12.63
CA CYS A 182 12.22 4.64 -13.23
C CYS A 182 13.29 5.09 -12.24
N ARG A 183 14.36 5.72 -12.75
CA ARG A 183 15.48 6.19 -11.92
C ARG A 183 15.06 7.10 -10.74
N PRO A 184 14.19 8.11 -10.93
CA PRO A 184 13.77 8.98 -9.83
C PRO A 184 13.11 8.27 -8.64
N PHE A 185 12.48 7.10 -8.83
CA PHE A 185 11.88 6.32 -7.74
C PHE A 185 12.88 5.92 -6.66
N TRP A 186 14.11 5.64 -7.06
CA TRP A 186 15.14 5.15 -6.15
C TRP A 186 15.69 6.23 -5.22
N GLU A 187 15.49 7.50 -5.51
CA GLU A 187 15.89 8.62 -4.65
C GLU A 187 14.86 8.92 -3.55
N LEU A 188 13.67 8.29 -3.63
CA LEU A 188 12.57 8.56 -2.72
C LEU A 188 12.68 7.79 -1.41
N SER A 189 12.04 8.32 -0.37
CA SER A 189 11.85 7.58 0.88
C SER A 189 11.01 6.31 0.67
N PRO A 190 11.17 5.25 1.49
CA PRO A 190 10.38 4.02 1.36
C PRO A 190 8.86 4.27 1.39
N THR A 191 8.41 5.28 2.13
CA THR A 191 6.99 5.69 2.17
C THR A 191 6.52 6.26 0.84
N CYS A 192 7.31 7.11 0.19
CA CYS A 192 6.93 7.68 -1.10
C CYS A 192 6.97 6.65 -2.22
N ARG A 193 7.96 5.75 -2.20
CA ARG A 193 7.99 4.59 -3.10
C ARG A 193 6.70 3.76 -2.98
N ALA A 194 6.29 3.42 -1.75
CA ALA A 194 5.05 2.67 -1.53
C ALA A 194 3.79 3.41 -2.03
N ILE A 195 3.70 4.73 -1.85
CA ILE A 195 2.60 5.55 -2.38
C ILE A 195 2.55 5.45 -3.91
N ILE A 196 3.69 5.57 -4.58
CA ILE A 196 3.78 5.43 -6.04
C ILE A 196 3.35 4.03 -6.48
N LEU A 197 3.76 2.97 -5.79
CA LEU A 197 3.32 1.61 -6.17
C LEU A 197 1.80 1.42 -6.02
N VAL A 198 1.15 2.06 -5.03
CA VAL A 198 -0.32 2.05 -4.94
C VAL A 198 -0.96 2.87 -6.07
N HIS A 199 -0.35 3.99 -6.47
CA HIS A 199 -0.80 4.79 -7.61
C HIS A 199 -0.77 3.97 -8.90
N GLU A 200 0.39 3.38 -9.23
CA GLU A 200 0.52 2.58 -10.46
C GLU A 200 -0.35 1.30 -10.40
N GLY A 201 -0.47 0.69 -9.22
CA GLY A 201 -1.40 -0.42 -9.04
C GLY A 201 -2.87 -0.05 -9.25
N ALA A 202 -3.24 1.23 -9.04
CA ALA A 202 -4.58 1.71 -9.37
C ALA A 202 -4.78 1.87 -10.88
N HIS A 203 -3.74 2.28 -11.62
CA HIS A 203 -3.77 2.29 -13.08
C HIS A 203 -4.02 0.90 -13.67
N ASP A 204 -3.28 -0.09 -13.19
CA ASP A 204 -3.48 -1.51 -13.53
C ASP A 204 -4.90 -2.00 -13.17
N ALA A 205 -5.44 -1.57 -12.02
CA ALA A 205 -6.84 -1.81 -11.63
C ALA A 205 -7.88 -1.06 -12.50
N GLY A 206 -7.46 -0.39 -13.57
CA GLY A 206 -8.35 0.30 -14.52
C GLY A 206 -8.79 1.70 -14.07
N ILE A 207 -8.20 2.24 -13.01
CA ILE A 207 -8.42 3.62 -12.59
C ILE A 207 -7.59 4.53 -13.48
N SER A 208 -8.24 5.47 -14.15
CA SER A 208 -7.57 6.44 -15.01
C SER A 208 -8.36 7.72 -14.99
N VAL A 209 -7.65 8.84 -14.90
CA VAL A 209 -8.26 10.15 -15.10
C VAL A 209 -8.50 10.37 -16.59
N VAL A 210 -9.70 10.81 -16.95
CA VAL A 210 -9.98 11.31 -18.30
C VAL A 210 -9.37 12.72 -18.40
N GLY A 211 -8.23 12.84 -19.07
CA GLY A 211 -7.52 14.11 -19.27
C GLY A 211 -6.18 14.19 -18.54
N ALA A 212 -5.58 15.38 -18.49
CA ALA A 212 -4.33 15.60 -17.76
C ALA A 212 -4.55 15.29 -16.27
N HIS A 213 -3.68 14.44 -15.69
CA HIS A 213 -3.62 14.24 -14.25
C HIS A 213 -3.51 15.60 -13.58
N ALA A 214 -4.39 15.92 -12.64
CA ALA A 214 -4.16 17.06 -11.77
C ALA A 214 -2.80 16.80 -11.10
N PRO A 215 -1.76 17.60 -11.40
CA PRO A 215 -0.39 17.15 -11.23
C PRO A 215 -0.13 17.00 -9.74
N ASN A 216 -0.02 15.79 -9.23
CA ASN A 216 0.62 15.50 -7.95
C ASN A 216 -0.05 16.12 -6.72
N ARG A 217 0.23 15.51 -5.57
CA ARG A 217 -0.02 16.17 -4.30
C ARG A 217 0.86 17.41 -4.17
N GLY A 218 0.24 18.58 -4.18
CA GLY A 218 0.88 19.90 -4.16
C GLY A 218 0.39 20.84 -5.25
N SER A 219 -0.35 20.35 -6.25
CA SER A 219 -1.00 21.23 -7.23
C SER A 219 -2.29 21.85 -6.75
N ALA A 220 -2.79 22.81 -7.52
CA ALA A 220 -4.13 23.37 -7.35
C ALA A 220 -5.25 22.31 -7.34
N GLY A 221 -5.10 21.20 -8.06
CA GLY A 221 -6.09 20.11 -8.11
C GLY A 221 -5.98 19.09 -6.97
N TYR A 222 -4.86 19.10 -6.24
CA TYR A 222 -4.62 18.22 -5.10
C TYR A 222 -3.57 18.80 -4.13
N PRO A 223 -3.88 19.89 -3.39
CA PRO A 223 -2.90 20.68 -2.62
C PRO A 223 -2.13 19.89 -1.55
N THR A 224 -1.00 20.37 -1.07
CA THR A 224 -0.32 19.76 0.10
C THR A 224 -1.12 20.01 1.40
N GLY A 225 -0.87 19.19 2.42
CA GLY A 225 -1.43 19.36 3.78
C GLY A 225 -2.91 19.02 3.98
N ASN A 226 -3.42 19.30 5.18
CA ASN A 226 -4.80 19.09 5.68
C ASN A 226 -5.85 20.04 5.05
N THR A 227 -5.70 20.42 3.79
CA THR A 227 -6.70 21.25 3.11
C THR A 227 -7.93 20.40 2.71
N ALA A 228 -9.08 20.98 2.35
CA ALA A 228 -10.17 20.18 1.79
C ALA A 228 -9.83 19.74 0.35
N ALA A 229 -10.61 18.82 -0.24
CA ALA A 229 -10.59 18.64 -1.69
C ALA A 229 -10.90 20.00 -2.37
N PRO A 230 -10.28 20.35 -3.51
CA PRO A 230 -10.58 21.59 -4.22
C PRO A 230 -12.06 21.70 -4.59
N ALA A 231 -12.56 22.93 -4.63
CA ALA A 231 -13.93 23.21 -5.02
C ALA A 231 -14.26 22.65 -6.42
N GLY A 232 -15.47 22.12 -6.59
CA GLY A 232 -15.95 21.56 -7.87
C GLY A 232 -15.56 20.09 -8.12
N GLN A 233 -14.78 19.46 -7.24
CA GLN A 233 -14.51 18.02 -7.32
C GLN A 233 -15.70 17.19 -6.83
N THR A 234 -15.90 16.01 -7.42
CA THR A 234 -16.95 15.06 -7.03
C THR A 234 -16.35 13.76 -6.50
N THR A 235 -17.11 13.00 -5.70
CA THR A 235 -16.69 11.66 -5.26
C THR A 235 -16.37 10.76 -6.46
N GLY A 236 -17.17 10.81 -7.52
CA GLY A 236 -16.93 10.04 -8.75
C GLY A 236 -15.57 10.39 -9.38
N ALA A 237 -15.29 11.68 -9.58
CA ALA A 237 -14.00 12.13 -10.12
C ALA A 237 -12.80 11.70 -9.24
N ARG A 238 -12.99 11.57 -7.92
CA ARG A 238 -11.99 11.04 -7.01
C ARG A 238 -11.84 9.52 -7.10
N MET A 239 -12.92 8.79 -7.31
CA MET A 239 -12.89 7.35 -7.55
C MET A 239 -12.20 6.98 -8.87
N ASP A 240 -12.11 7.91 -9.81
CA ASP A 240 -11.37 7.77 -11.08
C ASP A 240 -9.91 8.29 -10.99
N ASN A 241 -9.46 8.70 -9.79
CA ASN A 241 -8.13 9.28 -9.60
C ASN A 241 -7.19 8.34 -8.82
N PRO A 242 -6.09 7.84 -9.43
CA PRO A 242 -5.14 6.94 -8.77
C PRO A 242 -4.52 7.54 -7.49
N ASP A 243 -4.27 8.86 -7.46
CA ASP A 243 -3.74 9.55 -6.29
C ASP A 243 -4.71 9.56 -5.10
N ALA A 244 -6.02 9.49 -5.34
CA ALA A 244 -6.99 9.37 -4.26
C ALA A 244 -6.76 8.06 -3.50
N TYR A 245 -6.55 6.96 -4.22
CA TYR A 245 -6.28 5.65 -3.62
C TYR A 245 -4.93 5.60 -2.93
N ALA A 246 -3.88 6.10 -3.58
CA ALA A 246 -2.52 6.08 -3.04
C ALA A 246 -2.41 6.84 -1.71
N PHE A 247 -2.94 8.07 -1.68
CA PHE A 247 -2.84 8.90 -0.48
C PHE A 247 -3.87 8.56 0.59
N PHE A 248 -5.07 8.09 0.25
CA PHE A 248 -6.00 7.59 1.26
C PHE A 248 -5.38 6.41 2.02
N ALA A 249 -4.80 5.44 1.31
CA ALA A 249 -4.19 4.27 1.92
C ALA A 249 -3.02 4.65 2.84
N ALA A 250 -2.16 5.57 2.40
CA ALA A 250 -1.07 6.09 3.21
C ALA A 250 -1.56 6.93 4.41
N HIS A 251 -2.66 7.67 4.28
CA HIS A 251 -3.26 8.43 5.38
C HIS A 251 -3.77 7.50 6.47
N ILE A 252 -4.54 6.47 6.10
CA ILE A 252 -5.07 5.48 7.04
C ILE A 252 -3.93 4.74 7.74
N TRP A 253 -2.96 4.20 7.00
CA TRP A 253 -1.86 3.44 7.60
C TRP A 253 -0.98 4.27 8.54
N ARG A 254 -0.71 5.54 8.20
CA ARG A 254 0.07 6.44 9.09
C ARG A 254 -0.75 6.95 10.28
N ASN A 255 -2.06 6.71 10.29
CA ASN A 255 -3.00 7.31 11.21
C ASN A 255 -2.92 8.86 11.23
N GLY A 256 -2.73 9.45 10.04
CA GLY A 256 -2.64 10.90 9.89
C GLY A 256 -2.05 11.34 8.55
N ASP A 257 -2.26 12.62 8.23
CA ASP A 257 -1.67 13.24 7.05
C ASP A 257 -0.40 14.02 7.43
N THR A 258 0.74 13.59 6.92
CA THR A 258 2.03 14.22 7.21
C THR A 258 2.36 15.40 6.28
N GLY A 259 1.47 15.82 5.39
CA GLY A 259 1.73 16.95 4.47
C GLY A 259 2.77 16.69 3.35
N ARG A 260 3.52 15.58 3.42
CA ARG A 260 4.60 15.23 2.47
C ARG A 260 4.12 15.12 1.03
N SER A 261 4.74 15.87 0.13
CA SER A 261 4.71 15.56 -1.31
C SER A 261 5.59 14.32 -1.55
N CYS A 262 5.08 13.38 -2.33
CA CYS A 262 5.82 12.18 -2.77
C CYS A 262 5.95 12.14 -4.29
N PHE A 263 5.57 13.25 -4.94
CA PHE A 263 5.53 13.50 -6.36
C PHE A 263 5.91 14.97 -6.60
#